data_AF-A0A1Z1WSR5-F1
#
_entry.id   AF-A0A1Z1WSR5-F1
#
_cell.length_a   1.000
_cell.length_b   1.000
_cell.length_c   1.000
_cell.angle_alpha   90.00
_cell.angle_beta   90.00
_cell.angle_gamma   90.00
#
_symmetry.space_group_name_H-M   'P 1'
#
loop_
_entity.id
_entity.type
_entity.pdbx_description
1 polymer ?
#
loop_
_entity_poly.entity_id
_entity_poly.type
_entity_poly.pdbx_seq_one_letter_code
_entity_poly.pdbx_strand_id
1 'polypeptide(L)'
;MRLADDEHVLTLTLHHIVTDGWSTAVLTGDLAPLPGRTGRGTGELPPLPVQYADYTHWQCTAPGTEAQLAYWKEHLAGTEPLDLPTDRPRPAVRTRNGASARLVLPSGTARRLAQVGRERGHPVHDARRRRADVPRQALGRP
;
A
#
# COMPACT_ATOMS: atom_id res chain seq x y z
N MET A 1 11.07 -8.50 20.82
CA MET A 1 10.94 -8.13 22.25
C MET A 1 10.30 -9.29 22.97
N ARG A 2 10.93 -9.81 24.03
CA ARG A 2 10.39 -10.89 24.85
C ARG A 2 9.57 -10.29 25.99
N LEU A 3 8.34 -10.76 26.17
CA LEU A 3 7.42 -10.36 27.24
C LEU A 3 7.40 -11.42 28.36
N ALA A 4 7.39 -12.70 27.99
CA ALA A 4 7.49 -13.87 28.85
C ALA A 4 8.23 -15.00 28.11
N ASP A 5 8.34 -16.20 28.70
CA ASP A 5 9.08 -17.30 28.08
C ASP A 5 8.47 -17.79 26.76
N ASP A 6 7.15 -17.70 26.60
CA ASP A 6 6.39 -18.05 25.40
C ASP A 6 5.73 -16.85 24.71
N GLU A 7 5.91 -15.64 25.23
CA GLU A 7 5.30 -14.41 24.71
C GLU A 7 6.34 -13.47 24.12
N HIS A 8 6.22 -13.19 22.82
CA HIS A 8 7.17 -12.36 22.08
C HIS A 8 6.44 -11.41 21.12
N VAL A 9 6.96 -10.19 21.02
CA VAL A 9 6.56 -9.20 20.02
C VAL A 9 7.68 -9.07 18.99
N LEU A 10 7.34 -9.32 17.72
CA LEU A 10 8.19 -8.97 16.58
C LEU A 10 7.79 -7.58 16.07
N THR A 11 8.75 -6.67 15.99
CA THR A 11 8.55 -5.34 15.42
C THR A 11 9.43 -5.18 14.19
N LEU A 12 8.83 -4.86 13.05
CA LEU A 12 9.52 -4.60 11.79
C LEU A 12 9.38 -3.12 11.44
N THR A 13 10.51 -2.45 11.25
CA THR A 13 10.57 -1.07 10.78
C THR A 13 11.24 -1.04 9.42
N LEU A 14 10.47 -0.74 8.39
CA LEU A 14 10.93 -0.71 7.01
C LEU A 14 10.83 0.72 6.46
N HIS A 15 11.78 1.10 5.62
CA HIS A 15 11.70 2.37 4.92
C HIS A 15 10.65 2.29 3.80
N HIS A 16 9.78 3.30 3.65
CA HIS A 16 8.73 3.30 2.63
C HIS A 16 9.24 3.26 1.18
N ILE A 17 10.53 3.49 0.95
CA ILE A 17 11.15 3.32 -0.37
C ILE A 17 11.15 1.85 -0.85
N VAL A 18 11.09 0.89 0.09
CA VAL A 18 11.09 -0.55 -0.24
C VAL A 18 9.77 -1.24 0.08
N THR A 19 8.79 -0.55 0.69
CA THR A 19 7.52 -1.16 1.06
C THR A 19 6.34 -0.19 1.05
N ASP A 20 5.20 -0.70 0.60
CA ASP A 20 3.89 -0.07 0.64
C ASP A 20 2.88 -0.93 1.44
N GLY A 21 1.62 -0.51 1.45
CA GLY A 21 0.56 -1.23 2.15
C GLY A 21 0.30 -2.65 1.62
N TRP A 22 0.52 -2.87 0.32
CA TRP A 22 0.35 -4.19 -0.30
C TRP A 22 1.53 -5.11 0.02
N SER A 23 2.74 -4.59 -0.15
CA SER A 23 4.01 -5.29 0.11
C SER A 23 4.11 -5.75 1.57
N THR A 24 3.58 -4.96 2.50
CA THR A 24 3.50 -5.32 3.92
C THR A 24 2.64 -6.57 4.15
N ALA A 25 1.53 -6.72 3.41
CA ALA A 25 0.67 -7.91 3.52
C ALA A 25 1.34 -9.16 2.94
N VAL A 26 2.09 -9.02 1.84
CA VAL A 26 2.91 -10.12 1.27
C VAL A 26 3.99 -10.54 2.26
N LEU A 27 4.79 -9.60 2.76
CA LEU A 27 5.86 -9.85 3.73
C LEU A 27 5.34 -10.55 5.00
N THR A 28 4.20 -10.09 5.53
CA THR A 28 3.59 -10.71 6.72
C THR A 28 3.14 -12.15 6.43
N GLY A 29 2.66 -12.42 5.20
CA GLY A 29 2.32 -13.77 4.76
C GLY A 29 3.53 -14.69 4.63
N ASP A 30 4.65 -14.17 4.11
CA ASP A 30 5.91 -14.92 3.96
C ASP A 30 6.58 -15.24 5.30
N LEU A 31 6.38 -14.38 6.30
CA LEU A 31 6.87 -14.56 7.68
C LEU A 31 5.95 -15.42 8.55
N ALA A 32 4.71 -15.70 8.11
CA ALA A 32 3.78 -16.50 8.88
C ALA A 32 4.29 -17.95 9.01
N PRO A 33 4.17 -18.57 10.19
CA PRO A 33 4.56 -19.97 10.36
C PRO A 33 3.72 -20.87 9.46
N LEU A 34 4.37 -21.56 8.52
CA LEU A 34 3.74 -22.51 7.62
C LEU A 34 3.83 -23.92 8.20
N PRO A 35 2.73 -24.70 8.21
CA PRO A 35 2.76 -26.11 8.62
C PRO A 35 3.84 -26.88 7.85
N GLY A 36 4.78 -27.53 8.56
CA GLY A 36 5.88 -28.30 7.96
C GLY A 36 7.17 -27.51 7.70
N ARG A 37 7.22 -26.20 7.98
CA ARG A 37 8.45 -25.36 7.89
C ARG A 37 9.08 -25.02 9.24
N THR A 38 8.55 -25.56 10.33
CA THR A 38 9.11 -25.40 11.69
C THR A 38 10.13 -26.51 11.95
N GLY A 39 11.37 -26.29 11.54
CA GLY A 39 12.49 -27.20 11.73
C GLY A 39 13.68 -26.80 10.88
N ARG A 40 14.81 -27.50 11.05
CA ARG A 40 16.11 -27.33 10.35
C ARG A 40 16.06 -27.67 8.84
N GLY A 41 14.88 -27.57 8.22
CA GLY A 41 14.68 -27.62 6.76
C GLY A 41 14.82 -26.22 6.16
N THR A 42 15.09 -26.14 4.85
CA THR A 42 15.64 -24.92 4.23
C THR A 42 14.72 -23.70 4.22
N GLY A 43 13.43 -23.85 4.56
CA GLY A 43 12.53 -22.71 4.70
C GLY A 43 12.48 -21.81 3.45
N GLU A 44 12.78 -22.36 2.27
CA GLU A 44 12.92 -21.59 1.04
C GLU A 44 11.55 -21.16 0.50
N LEU A 45 11.44 -19.89 0.13
CA LEU A 45 10.30 -19.37 -0.61
C LEU A 45 10.47 -19.67 -2.10
N PRO A 46 9.38 -19.94 -2.84
CA PRO A 46 9.48 -20.12 -4.28
C PRO A 46 10.09 -18.87 -4.93
N PRO A 47 10.91 -19.02 -5.99
CA PRO A 47 11.49 -17.88 -6.67
C PRO A 47 10.38 -17.02 -7.28
N LEU A 48 10.51 -15.69 -7.14
CA LEU A 48 9.58 -14.76 -7.76
C LEU A 48 9.88 -14.67 -9.26
N PRO A 49 8.86 -14.77 -10.13
CA PRO A 49 9.04 -14.70 -11.58
C PRO A 49 9.42 -13.29 -12.09
N VAL A 50 9.23 -12.27 -11.25
CA VAL A 50 9.53 -10.87 -11.54
C VAL A 50 10.15 -10.26 -10.28
N GLN A 51 11.29 -9.60 -10.44
CA GLN A 51 11.94 -8.82 -9.39
C GLN A 51 11.59 -7.34 -9.52
N TYR A 52 11.75 -6.57 -8.45
CA TYR A 52 11.49 -5.12 -8.51
C TYR A 52 12.37 -4.41 -9.56
N ALA A 53 13.59 -4.89 -9.79
CA ALA A 53 14.45 -4.37 -10.85
C ALA A 53 13.81 -4.51 -12.25
N ASP A 54 13.18 -5.65 -12.53
CA ASP A 54 12.46 -5.86 -13.78
C ASP A 54 11.29 -4.88 -13.93
N TYR A 55 10.55 -4.64 -12.84
CA TYR A 55 9.48 -3.64 -12.79
C TYR A 55 10.00 -2.23 -13.09
N THR A 56 11.10 -1.81 -12.47
CA THR A 56 11.66 -0.47 -12.70
C THR A 56 12.12 -0.28 -14.15
N HIS A 57 12.73 -1.30 -14.75
CA HIS A 57 13.14 -1.25 -16.15
C HIS A 57 11.93 -1.16 -17.08
N TRP A 58 10.90 -1.96 -16.84
CA TRP A 58 9.64 -1.90 -17.58
C TRP A 58 8.98 -0.52 -17.46
N GLN A 59 8.91 0.05 -16.25
CA GLN A 59 8.28 1.35 -16.02
C GLN A 59 8.99 2.47 -16.79
N CYS A 60 10.32 2.47 -16.86
CA CYS A 60 11.08 3.48 -17.60
C CYS A 60 10.89 3.40 -19.12
N THR A 61 10.48 2.25 -19.64
CA THR A 61 10.31 2.00 -21.08
C THR A 61 8.84 1.90 -21.49
N ALA A 62 7.91 2.11 -20.55
CA ALA A 62 6.48 1.98 -20.79
C ALA A 62 5.99 3.10 -21.73
N PRO A 63 5.29 2.77 -22.82
CA PRO A 63 4.74 3.77 -23.73
C PRO A 63 3.57 4.53 -23.12
N GLY A 64 3.34 5.77 -23.57
CA GLY A 64 2.16 6.58 -23.20
C GLY A 64 2.36 7.49 -21.99
N THR A 65 3.58 7.57 -21.44
CA THR A 65 3.95 8.48 -20.36
C THR A 65 3.78 9.95 -20.74
N GLU A 66 4.03 10.32 -21.99
CA GLU A 66 3.92 11.71 -22.48
C GLU A 66 2.47 12.18 -22.50
N ALA A 67 1.55 11.34 -22.95
CA ALA A 67 0.13 11.67 -23.01
C ALA A 67 -0.46 11.84 -21.60
N GLN A 68 -0.09 10.95 -20.67
CA GLN A 68 -0.48 11.08 -19.26
C GLN A 68 0.12 12.34 -18.64
N LEU A 69 1.38 12.66 -18.95
CA LEU A 69 2.02 13.87 -18.44
C LEU A 69 1.33 15.14 -18.96
N ALA A 70 0.99 15.19 -20.25
CA ALA A 70 0.26 16.31 -20.85
C ALA A 70 -1.11 16.49 -20.17
N TYR A 71 -1.86 15.40 -20.02
CA TYR A 71 -3.14 15.38 -19.33
C TYR A 71 -3.04 15.97 -17.92
N TRP A 72 -2.11 15.49 -17.09
CA TRP A 72 -1.99 15.95 -15.70
C TRP A 72 -1.48 17.39 -15.59
N LYS A 73 -0.61 17.83 -16.51
CA LYS A 73 -0.17 19.24 -16.57
C LYS A 73 -1.33 20.18 -16.82
N GLU A 74 -2.23 19.82 -17.74
CA GLU A 74 -3.43 20.60 -18.03
C GLU A 74 -4.40 20.59 -16.84
N HIS A 75 -4.71 19.41 -16.29
CA HIS A 75 -5.72 19.25 -15.24
C HIS A 75 -5.32 19.81 -13.89
N LEU A 76 -4.02 19.89 -13.60
CA LEU A 76 -3.49 20.44 -12.36
C LEU A 76 -2.99 21.89 -12.52
N ALA A 77 -3.12 22.48 -13.72
CA ALA A 77 -2.76 23.87 -13.95
C ALA A 77 -3.56 24.81 -13.05
N GLY A 78 -2.86 25.71 -12.35
CA GLY A 78 -3.49 26.67 -11.43
C GLY A 78 -4.03 26.05 -10.14
N THR A 79 -3.67 24.80 -9.80
CA THR A 79 -4.03 24.22 -8.51
C THR A 79 -3.23 24.89 -7.40
N GLU A 80 -3.93 25.56 -6.49
CA GLU A 80 -3.34 26.15 -5.29
C GLU A 80 -3.37 25.19 -4.10
N PRO A 81 -2.41 25.27 -3.17
CA PRO A 81 -2.47 24.53 -1.92
C PRO A 81 -3.72 24.89 -1.11
N LEU A 82 -4.31 23.89 -0.44
CA LEU A 82 -5.47 24.10 0.40
C LEU A 82 -5.12 24.93 1.66
N ASP A 83 -5.89 26.00 1.90
CA ASP A 83 -5.80 26.81 3.11
C ASP A 83 -6.73 26.23 4.19
N LEU A 84 -6.20 25.26 4.93
CA LEU A 84 -6.92 24.64 6.04
C LEU A 84 -6.84 25.52 7.30
N PRO A 85 -7.91 25.59 8.12
CA PRO A 85 -7.87 26.29 9.40
C PRO A 85 -6.96 25.52 10.37
N THR A 86 -5.68 25.90 10.38
CA THR A 86 -4.65 25.24 11.20
C THR A 86 -4.43 26.01 12.49
N ASP A 87 -4.18 25.30 13.58
CA ASP A 87 -3.93 25.92 14.90
C ASP A 87 -2.63 26.74 14.93
N ARG A 88 -1.72 26.51 13.98
CA ARG A 88 -0.39 27.14 13.91
C ARG A 88 0.03 27.36 12.45
N PRO A 89 0.79 28.44 12.16
CA PRO A 89 1.29 28.69 10.81
C PRO A 89 2.22 27.58 10.32
N ARG A 90 2.22 27.34 9.00
CA ARG A 90 3.10 26.36 8.36
C ARG A 90 4.58 26.82 8.51
N PRO A 91 5.48 25.98 9.06
CA PRO A 91 6.88 26.33 9.17
C PRO A 91 7.56 26.35 7.80
N ALA A 92 8.59 27.19 7.63
CA ALA A 92 9.37 27.28 6.40
C ALA A 92 10.11 25.98 6.05
N VAL A 93 10.49 25.19 7.07
CA VAL A 93 11.10 23.87 6.90
C VAL A 93 10.13 22.82 7.40
N ARG A 94 9.80 21.87 6.52
CA ARG A 94 8.93 20.74 6.87
C ARG A 94 9.59 19.88 7.96
N THR A 95 8.84 19.60 9.01
CA THR A 95 9.23 18.63 10.06
C THR A 95 8.56 17.28 9.82
N ARG A 96 8.97 16.26 10.57
CA ARG A 96 8.33 14.92 10.57
C ARG A 96 7.43 14.68 11.78
N ASN A 97 7.16 15.72 12.58
CA ASN A 97 6.32 15.62 13.77
C ASN A 97 4.87 15.48 13.33
N GLY A 98 4.19 14.45 13.81
CA GLY A 98 2.79 14.18 13.52
C GLY A 98 2.16 13.32 14.60
N ALA A 99 0.83 13.29 14.61
CA ALA A 99 0.04 12.45 15.49
C ALA A 99 -1.05 11.75 14.67
N SER A 100 -1.56 10.63 15.17
CA SER A 100 -2.67 9.91 14.56
C SER A 100 -3.87 9.93 15.49
N ALA A 101 -5.03 10.36 14.96
CA ALA A 101 -6.31 10.24 15.64
C ALA A 101 -7.11 9.10 15.00
N ARG A 102 -7.55 8.13 15.81
CA ARG A 102 -8.37 7.02 15.34
C ARG A 102 -9.85 7.36 15.48
N LEU A 103 -10.57 7.31 14.37
CA LEU A 103 -12.03 7.37 14.34
C LEU A 103 -12.59 5.99 14.00
N VAL A 104 -13.57 5.52 14.78
CA VAL A 104 -14.29 4.26 14.51
C VAL A 104 -15.73 4.59 14.17
N LEU A 105 -16.15 4.20 12.96
CA LEU A 105 -17.54 4.35 12.55
C LEU A 105 -18.38 3.21 13.14
N PRO A 106 -19.54 3.49 13.75
CA PRO A 106 -20.49 2.45 14.15
C PRO A 106 -20.87 1.57 12.95
N SER A 107 -20.99 0.26 13.18
CA SER A 107 -21.29 -0.72 12.12
C SER A 107 -22.54 -0.39 11.31
N GLY A 108 -23.58 0.13 11.96
CA GLY A 108 -24.80 0.60 11.31
C GLY A 108 -24.55 1.76 10.34
N THR A 109 -23.70 2.72 10.71
CA THR A 109 -23.32 3.85 9.86
C THR A 109 -22.45 3.39 8.69
N ALA A 110 -21.45 2.55 8.96
CA ALA A 110 -20.58 2.00 7.91
C ALA A 110 -21.38 1.20 6.86
N ARG A 111 -22.34 0.39 7.30
CA ARG A 111 -23.22 -0.37 6.41
C ARG A 111 -24.10 0.53 5.54
N ARG A 112 -24.70 1.57 6.12
CA ARG A 112 -25.49 2.55 5.36
C ARG A 112 -24.64 3.30 4.34
N LEU A 113 -23.44 3.73 4.72
CA LEU A 113 -22.51 4.38 3.81
C LEU A 113 -22.16 3.47 2.62
N ALA A 114 -21.86 2.20 2.89
CA ALA A 114 -21.58 1.22 1.84
C ALA A 114 -22.79 0.96 0.92
N GLN A 115 -24.01 0.99 1.47
CA GLN A 115 -25.24 0.86 0.69
C GLN A 115 -25.44 2.06 -0.25
N VAL A 116 -25.36 3.29 0.28
CA VAL A 116 -25.51 4.52 -0.52
C VAL A 116 -24.46 4.57 -1.62
N GLY A 117 -23.22 4.17 -1.33
CA GLY A 117 -22.16 4.08 -2.33
C GLY A 117 -22.53 3.14 -3.49
N ARG A 118 -23.05 1.94 -3.19
CA ARG A 118 -23.51 1.00 -4.23
C ARG A 118 -24.67 1.55 -5.05
N GLU A 119 -25.67 2.12 -4.39
CA GLU A 119 -26.84 2.70 -5.06
C GLU A 119 -26.47 3.85 -6.01
N ARG A 120 -25.42 4.60 -5.70
CA ARG A 120 -24.93 5.71 -6.52
C ARG A 120 -23.78 5.35 -7.47
N GLY A 121 -23.40 4.07 -7.57
CA GLY A 121 -22.29 3.64 -8.43
C GLY A 121 -20.89 4.03 -7.94
N HIS A 122 -20.76 4.44 -6.67
CA HIS A 122 -19.51 4.80 -6.01
C HIS A 122 -19.30 3.92 -4.76
N PRO A 123 -18.99 2.62 -4.93
CA PRO A 123 -18.84 1.72 -3.79
C PRO A 123 -17.72 2.19 -2.87
N VAL A 124 -17.95 2.13 -1.56
CA VAL A 124 -16.91 2.39 -0.57
C VAL A 124 -15.76 1.41 -0.82
N HIS A 125 -14.55 1.94 -0.95
CA HIS A 125 -13.35 1.12 -1.08
C HIS A 125 -13.12 0.35 0.22
N ASP A 126 -13.58 -0.90 0.27
CA ASP A 126 -13.30 -1.82 1.36
C ASP A 126 -11.93 -2.45 1.11
N ALA A 127 -10.93 -2.06 1.89
CA ALA A 127 -9.58 -2.62 1.83
C ALA A 127 -9.53 -4.11 2.25
N ARG A 128 -10.65 -4.68 2.75
CA ARG A 128 -10.77 -6.10 3.05
C ARG A 128 -11.32 -6.88 1.85
N ARG A 129 -10.44 -7.18 0.89
CA ARG A 129 -10.50 -8.26 -0.14
C ARG A 129 -10.20 -7.72 -1.54
N ARG A 130 -9.05 -8.13 -2.07
CA ARG A 130 -8.92 -9.10 -3.18
C ARG A 130 -7.43 -9.40 -3.36
N ARG A 131 -7.04 -10.67 -3.20
CA ARG A 131 -5.88 -11.19 -3.93
C ARG A 131 -6.27 -11.03 -5.40
N ALA A 132 -5.78 -9.98 -6.05
CA ALA A 132 -5.87 -9.87 -7.49
C ALA A 132 -4.77 -10.79 -8.03
N ASP A 133 -5.17 -11.88 -8.68
CA ASP A 133 -4.32 -12.54 -9.66
C ASP A 133 -3.88 -11.48 -10.66
N VAL A 134 -2.60 -11.15 -10.67
CA VAL A 134 -2.01 -10.32 -11.72
C VAL A 134 -2.11 -11.13 -13.01
N PRO A 135 -2.78 -10.62 -14.06
CA PRO A 135 -2.89 -11.33 -15.34
C PRO A 135 -1.49 -11.60 -15.89
N ARG A 136 -1.25 -12.88 -16.23
CA ARG A 136 0.04 -13.47 -16.61
C ARG A 136 0.55 -13.06 -18.00
N GLN A 137 0.10 -11.94 -18.57
CA GLN A 137 0.40 -11.60 -19.96
C GLN A 137 0.78 -10.12 -20.08
N ALA A 138 2.09 -9.85 -20.10
CA ALA A 138 2.72 -8.71 -20.81
C ALA A 138 4.23 -8.54 -20.49
N LEU A 139 4.95 -9.60 -20.11
CA LEU A 139 6.42 -9.58 -20.10
C LEU A 139 6.90 -10.62 -21.13
N GLY A 140 6.59 -10.35 -22.40
CA GLY A 140 7.36 -10.92 -23.50
C GLY A 140 8.76 -10.34 -23.42
N ARG A 141 9.74 -11.18 -23.15
CA ARG A 141 11.15 -10.85 -23.41
C ARG A 141 11.43 -11.05 -24.91
N PRO A 142 12.44 -10.35 -25.46
CA PRO A 142 12.86 -10.53 -26.86
C PRO A 142 13.23 -11.99 -27.16
#